data_AF-A0A413UB76-F1
#
_entry.id   AF-A0A413UB76-F1
#
_cell.length_a   1.000
_cell.length_b   1.000
_cell.length_c   1.000
_cell.angle_alpha   90.00
_cell.angle_beta   90.00
_cell.angle_gamma   90.00
#
_symmetry.space_group_name_H-M   'P 1'
#
loop_
_entity.id
_entity.type
_entity.pdbx_description
1 polymer ?
#
loop_
_entity_poly.entity_id
_entity_poly.type
_entity_poly.pdbx_seq_one_letter_code
_entity_poly.pdbx_strand_id
1 'polypeptide(L)'
;MKKIKENELHSFNTDVAKQYGVDIAVLFHLLVFWILNNAKSNVNYREGKYWTFMSAKDIHNRLNYFSERKIYHLLNKLIGFNLIISSNFNANPYNRKKWYTLGEKGVQVLKETYHIDFLNLENGIDGKCNSTYYKSEKCKKDIINNLNNKDINKSINVETPTLNDVEQYVRQESLGINPSLFFYHYQSNNWLNIKDWQAKAREWSIRENKMRKQDEKKEIEYDLSKCDY
;
A
#
# COMPACT_ATOMS: atom_id res chain seq x y z
N MET A 1 -8.35 25.87 -22.05
CA MET A 1 -9.35 24.85 -22.44
C MET A 1 -10.13 24.42 -21.20
N LYS A 2 -11.44 24.71 -21.14
CA LYS A 2 -12.32 24.11 -20.13
C LYS A 2 -12.37 22.61 -20.42
N LYS A 3 -11.91 21.76 -19.48
CA LYS A 3 -12.11 20.32 -19.58
C LYS A 3 -13.62 20.08 -19.71
N ILE A 4 -14.04 19.44 -20.79
CA ILE A 4 -15.39 18.94 -20.93
C ILE A 4 -15.58 17.97 -19.76
N LYS A 5 -16.56 18.23 -18.88
CA LYS A 5 -16.94 17.28 -17.83
C LYS A 5 -17.49 16.06 -18.54
N GLU A 6 -16.74 14.95 -18.51
CA GLU A 6 -17.23 13.66 -18.98
C GLU A 6 -18.48 13.28 -18.17
N ASN A 7 -19.48 12.75 -18.87
CA ASN A 7 -20.73 12.32 -18.25
C ASN A 7 -20.52 10.92 -17.66
N GLU A 8 -20.18 10.84 -16.37
CA GLU A 8 -19.95 9.57 -15.67
C GLU A 8 -21.26 9.00 -15.11
N LEU A 9 -21.53 7.73 -15.41
CA LEU A 9 -22.66 6.99 -14.87
C LEU A 9 -22.24 6.26 -13.59
N HIS A 10 -22.90 6.56 -12.48
CA HIS A 10 -22.73 5.83 -11.22
C HIS A 10 -23.95 4.96 -10.96
N SER A 11 -23.71 3.68 -10.66
CA SER A 11 -24.73 2.73 -10.21
C SER A 11 -24.54 2.39 -8.73
N PHE A 12 -25.59 1.86 -8.11
CA PHE A 12 -25.56 1.38 -6.73
C PHE A 12 -26.60 0.29 -6.54
N ASN A 13 -26.49 -0.47 -5.45
CA ASN A 13 -27.47 -1.50 -5.13
C ASN A 13 -28.69 -0.91 -4.41
N THR A 14 -29.89 -1.21 -4.91
CA THR A 14 -31.14 -0.65 -4.40
C THR A 14 -31.52 -1.15 -3.02
N ASP A 15 -31.16 -2.37 -2.64
CA ASP A 15 -31.51 -2.91 -1.32
C ASP A 15 -30.59 -2.35 -0.25
N VAL A 16 -29.30 -2.15 -0.57
CA VAL A 16 -28.40 -1.35 0.28
C VAL A 16 -28.94 0.08 0.43
N ALA A 17 -29.47 0.67 -0.64
CA ALA A 17 -30.05 2.02 -0.58
C ALA A 17 -31.33 2.08 0.27
N LYS A 18 -32.20 1.08 0.18
CA LYS A 18 -33.40 0.96 1.04
C LYS A 18 -33.01 0.84 2.51
N GLN A 19 -31.97 0.08 2.81
CA GLN A 19 -31.58 -0.21 4.19
C GLN A 19 -30.76 0.91 4.83
N TYR A 20 -29.83 1.51 4.10
CA TYR A 20 -28.85 2.46 4.66
C TYR A 20 -28.89 3.86 4.03
N GLY A 21 -29.70 4.06 3.00
CA GLY A 21 -29.81 5.32 2.25
C GLY A 21 -28.95 5.35 0.98
N VAL A 22 -29.40 6.12 -0.01
CA VAL A 22 -28.77 6.23 -1.34
C VAL A 22 -27.31 6.68 -1.25
N ASP A 23 -27.01 7.69 -0.43
CA ASP A 23 -25.65 8.20 -0.28
C ASP A 23 -24.67 7.13 0.24
N ILE A 24 -25.13 6.30 1.17
CA ILE A 24 -24.36 5.19 1.74
C ILE A 24 -24.17 4.11 0.68
N ALA A 25 -25.21 3.75 -0.05
CA ALA A 25 -25.15 2.73 -1.10
C ALA A 25 -24.18 3.10 -2.23
N VAL A 26 -24.20 4.36 -2.67
CA VAL A 26 -23.28 4.88 -3.68
C VAL A 26 -21.82 4.77 -3.22
N LEU A 27 -21.51 5.27 -2.02
CA LEU A 27 -20.14 5.24 -1.52
C LEU A 27 -19.67 3.81 -1.22
N PHE A 28 -20.55 2.97 -0.66
CA PHE A 28 -20.26 1.57 -0.41
C PHE A 28 -19.93 0.83 -1.71
N HIS A 29 -20.76 1.02 -2.75
CA HIS A 29 -20.53 0.41 -4.05
C HIS A 29 -19.17 0.77 -4.64
N LEU A 30 -18.77 2.05 -4.56
CA LEU A 30 -17.44 2.49 -5.00
C LEU A 30 -16.30 1.75 -4.26
N LEU A 31 -16.39 1.62 -2.94
CA LEU A 31 -15.37 0.92 -2.16
C LEU A 31 -15.33 -0.58 -2.46
N VAL A 32 -16.51 -1.22 -2.53
CA VAL A 32 -16.66 -2.63 -2.91
C VAL A 32 -16.01 -2.90 -4.26
N PHE A 33 -16.27 -2.05 -5.26
CA PHE A 33 -15.68 -2.17 -6.59
C PHE A 33 -14.15 -2.23 -6.52
N TRP A 34 -13.51 -1.31 -5.80
CA TRP A 34 -12.06 -1.28 -5.68
C TRP A 34 -11.49 -2.43 -4.84
N ILE A 35 -12.19 -2.87 -3.79
CA ILE A 35 -11.80 -4.03 -2.98
C ILE A 35 -11.82 -5.29 -3.84
N LEU A 36 -12.89 -5.51 -4.60
CA LEU A 36 -13.02 -6.65 -5.51
C LEU A 36 -12.01 -6.59 -6.65
N ASN A 37 -11.77 -5.41 -7.21
CA ASN A 37 -10.75 -5.22 -8.23
C ASN A 37 -9.36 -5.60 -7.68
N ASN A 38 -9.05 -5.17 -6.45
CA ASN A 38 -7.78 -5.49 -5.81
C ASN A 38 -7.66 -6.98 -5.49
N ALA A 39 -8.75 -7.63 -5.05
CA ALA A 39 -8.81 -9.08 -4.87
C ALA A 39 -8.56 -9.83 -6.17
N LYS A 40 -9.26 -9.48 -7.25
CA LYS A 40 -9.05 -10.06 -8.59
C LYS A 40 -7.62 -9.87 -9.11
N SER A 41 -6.99 -8.76 -8.73
CA SER A 41 -5.63 -8.42 -9.15
C SER A 41 -4.56 -8.93 -8.20
N ASN A 42 -4.95 -9.62 -7.11
CA ASN A 42 -4.07 -10.08 -6.03
C ASN A 42 -3.15 -8.96 -5.48
N VAL A 43 -3.68 -7.74 -5.34
CA VAL A 43 -2.94 -6.59 -4.82
C VAL A 43 -3.54 -6.11 -3.50
N ASN A 44 -2.72 -5.45 -2.67
CA ASN A 44 -3.19 -4.85 -1.42
C ASN A 44 -3.81 -5.85 -0.42
N TYR A 45 -3.34 -7.11 -0.43
CA TYR A 45 -3.70 -8.10 0.58
C TYR A 45 -2.89 -7.90 1.86
N ARG A 46 -3.58 -7.68 2.99
CA ARG A 46 -2.98 -7.43 4.32
C ARG A 46 -3.91 -7.99 5.38
N GLU A 47 -3.35 -8.65 6.41
CA GLU A 47 -4.10 -9.14 7.57
C GLU A 47 -5.32 -10.01 7.19
N GLY A 48 -5.13 -10.90 6.22
CA GLY A 48 -6.19 -11.81 5.77
C GLY A 48 -7.25 -11.18 4.86
N LYS A 49 -7.09 -9.92 4.45
CA LYS A 49 -8.11 -9.16 3.70
C LYS A 49 -7.52 -8.39 2.54
N TYR A 50 -8.33 -8.17 1.51
CA TYR A 50 -8.01 -7.23 0.43
C TYR A 50 -8.48 -5.83 0.78
N TRP A 51 -7.60 -4.84 0.60
CA TRP A 51 -7.87 -3.46 0.97
C TRP A 51 -7.82 -2.53 -0.23
N THR A 52 -8.58 -1.45 -0.18
CA THR A 52 -8.38 -0.28 -1.04
C THR A 52 -7.91 0.89 -0.19
N PHE A 53 -7.04 1.74 -0.72
CA PHE A 53 -6.73 3.02 -0.09
C PHE A 53 -7.27 4.18 -0.91
N MET A 54 -7.98 5.08 -0.23
CA MET A 54 -8.54 6.27 -0.86
C MET A 54 -8.56 7.42 0.14
N SER A 55 -8.22 8.62 -0.32
CA SER A 55 -8.49 9.85 0.45
C SER A 55 -9.92 10.34 0.18
N ALA A 56 -10.47 11.18 1.07
CA ALA A 56 -11.76 11.83 0.81
C ALA A 56 -11.72 12.68 -0.47
N LYS A 57 -10.57 13.29 -0.78
CA LYS A 57 -10.32 14.01 -2.04
C LYS A 57 -10.37 13.09 -3.26
N ASP A 58 -9.78 11.90 -3.19
CA ASP A 58 -9.83 10.93 -4.29
C ASP A 58 -11.25 10.42 -4.55
N ILE A 59 -12.03 10.26 -3.49
CA ILE A 59 -13.46 9.91 -3.57
C ILE A 59 -14.25 11.08 -4.14
N HIS A 60 -14.00 12.32 -3.69
CA HIS A 60 -14.67 13.52 -4.18
C HIS A 60 -14.44 13.72 -5.69
N ASN A 61 -13.23 13.46 -6.18
CA ASN A 61 -12.95 13.58 -7.61
C ASN A 61 -13.82 12.63 -8.47
N ARG A 62 -14.27 11.50 -7.91
CA ARG A 62 -15.16 10.52 -8.57
C ARG A 62 -16.63 10.78 -8.29
N LEU A 63 -16.95 11.14 -7.04
CA LEU A 63 -18.29 11.48 -6.57
C LEU A 63 -18.38 12.99 -6.36
N ASN A 64 -18.19 13.76 -7.43
CA ASN A 64 -18.01 15.22 -7.36
C ASN A 64 -19.27 16.00 -6.93
N TYR A 65 -20.41 15.31 -6.82
CA TYR A 65 -21.66 15.81 -6.22
C TYR A 65 -21.72 15.62 -4.69
N PHE A 66 -20.75 14.94 -4.08
CA PHE A 66 -20.53 14.94 -2.63
C PHE A 66 -19.34 15.80 -2.26
N SER A 67 -19.49 16.67 -1.26
CA SER A 67 -18.34 17.38 -0.69
C SER A 67 -17.41 16.42 0.06
N GLU A 68 -16.13 16.77 0.19
CA GLU A 68 -15.18 15.99 1.01
C GLU A 68 -15.69 15.81 2.45
N ARG A 69 -16.31 16.85 3.02
CA ARG A 69 -16.94 16.77 4.35
C ARG A 69 -18.06 15.72 4.39
N LYS A 70 -18.95 15.71 3.39
CA LYS A 70 -20.01 14.70 3.28
C LYS A 70 -19.40 13.29 3.18
N ILE A 71 -18.35 13.12 2.39
CA ILE A 71 -17.63 11.85 2.25
C ILE A 71 -17.07 11.37 3.59
N TYR A 72 -16.43 12.23 4.39
CA TYR A 72 -15.97 11.85 5.73
C TYR A 72 -17.11 11.37 6.62
N HIS A 73 -18.25 12.06 6.61
CA HIS A 73 -19.43 11.64 7.38
C HIS A 73 -19.98 10.29 6.90
N LEU A 74 -20.04 10.05 5.59
CA LEU A 74 -20.51 8.79 5.02
C LEU A 74 -19.56 7.63 5.32
N LEU A 75 -18.24 7.84 5.25
CA LEU A 75 -17.24 6.84 5.64
C LEU A 75 -17.39 6.45 7.12
N ASN A 76 -17.58 7.43 8.01
CA ASN A 76 -17.81 7.14 9.43
C ASN A 76 -19.11 6.38 9.66
N LYS A 77 -20.18 6.68 8.90
CA LYS A 77 -21.44 5.91 8.94
C LYS A 77 -21.24 4.47 8.47
N LEU A 78 -20.53 4.25 7.36
CA LEU A 78 -20.21 2.91 6.84
C LEU A 78 -19.44 2.08 7.88
N ILE A 79 -18.48 2.70 8.58
CA ILE A 79 -17.73 2.06 9.67
C ILE A 79 -18.66 1.78 10.86
N GLY A 80 -19.49 2.74 11.27
CA GLY A 80 -20.45 2.56 12.36
C GLY A 80 -21.48 1.44 12.09
N PHE A 81 -21.83 1.22 10.82
CA PHE A 81 -22.67 0.10 10.40
C PHE A 81 -21.91 -1.22 10.22
N ASN A 82 -20.59 -1.25 10.41
CA ASN A 82 -19.72 -2.40 10.12
C ASN A 82 -19.84 -2.90 8.66
N LEU A 83 -20.23 -2.01 7.74
CA LEU A 83 -20.22 -2.29 6.30
C LEU A 83 -18.78 -2.27 5.76
N ILE A 84 -17.95 -1.38 6.32
CA ILE A 84 -16.51 -1.36 6.08
C ILE A 84 -15.78 -1.28 7.42
N ILE A 85 -14.50 -1.63 7.41
CA ILE A 85 -13.55 -1.27 8.47
C ILE A 85 -12.42 -0.44 7.87
N SER A 86 -11.71 0.30 8.72
CA SER A 86 -10.57 1.12 8.29
C SER A 86 -9.29 0.78 9.04
N SER A 87 -8.15 0.94 8.37
CA SER A 87 -6.82 0.83 8.96
C SER A 87 -5.88 1.93 8.43
N ASN A 88 -4.68 2.00 9.00
CA ASN A 88 -3.60 2.87 8.54
C ASN A 88 -2.32 2.05 8.29
N PHE A 89 -2.10 1.69 7.03
CA PHE A 89 -0.88 1.00 6.59
C PHE A 89 0.13 1.94 5.93
N ASN A 90 0.03 3.25 6.16
CA ASN A 90 0.95 4.20 5.56
C ASN A 90 2.29 4.22 6.30
N ALA A 91 3.38 4.07 5.56
CA ALA A 91 4.73 4.23 6.12
C ALA A 91 5.00 5.68 6.59
N ASN A 92 4.44 6.67 5.87
CA ASN A 92 4.56 8.07 6.25
C ASN A 92 3.34 8.52 7.07
N PRO A 93 3.51 8.98 8.32
CA PRO A 93 2.40 9.42 9.17
C PRO A 93 1.69 10.68 8.66
N TYR A 94 2.32 11.49 7.81
CA TYR A 94 1.69 12.65 7.17
C TYR A 94 0.76 12.26 6.00
N ASN A 95 0.83 11.01 5.54
CA ASN A 95 -0.06 10.52 4.50
C ASN A 95 -1.47 10.30 5.10
N ARG A 96 -2.42 11.13 4.64
CA ARG A 96 -3.80 11.12 5.11
C ARG A 96 -4.68 10.07 4.42
N LYS A 97 -4.13 9.25 3.51
CA LYS A 97 -4.88 8.15 2.89
C LYS A 97 -5.27 7.13 3.94
N LYS A 98 -6.53 6.72 3.96
CA LYS A 98 -6.98 5.63 4.82
C LYS A 98 -7.19 4.39 3.98
N TRP A 99 -6.97 3.24 4.60
CA TRP A 99 -7.22 1.95 4.01
C TRP A 99 -8.59 1.46 4.46
N TYR A 100 -9.36 0.91 3.54
CA TYR A 100 -10.70 0.38 3.77
C TYR A 100 -10.83 -1.04 3.22
N THR A 101 -11.54 -1.88 3.95
CA THR A 101 -11.96 -3.23 3.51
C THR A 101 -13.37 -3.52 4.03
N LEU A 102 -13.94 -4.66 3.67
CA LEU A 102 -15.27 -5.06 4.14
C LEU A 102 -15.24 -5.36 5.65
N GLY A 103 -16.24 -4.82 6.33
CA GLY A 103 -16.61 -5.27 7.68
C GLY A 103 -17.48 -6.51 7.61
N GLU A 104 -17.81 -7.08 8.76
CA GLU A 104 -18.59 -8.32 8.84
C GLU A 104 -19.96 -8.19 8.15
N LYS A 105 -20.70 -7.12 8.46
CA LYS A 105 -21.97 -6.81 7.79
C LYS A 105 -21.77 -6.51 6.31
N GLY A 106 -20.65 -5.90 5.94
CA GLY A 106 -20.29 -5.67 4.54
C GLY A 106 -20.13 -6.96 3.74
N VAL A 107 -19.48 -7.98 4.31
CA VAL A 107 -19.34 -9.32 3.70
C VAL A 107 -20.71 -9.97 3.56
N GLN A 108 -21.56 -9.88 4.59
CA GLN A 108 -22.94 -10.39 4.53
C GLN A 108 -23.75 -9.74 3.40
N VAL A 109 -23.75 -8.40 3.33
CA VAL A 109 -24.42 -7.64 2.25
C VAL A 109 -23.87 -8.02 0.88
N LEU A 110 -22.57 -8.25 0.77
CA LEU A 110 -21.98 -8.69 -0.50
C LEU A 110 -22.51 -10.05 -0.95
N LYS A 111 -22.63 -11.00 -0.02
CA LYS A 111 -23.15 -12.33 -0.29
C LYS A 111 -24.64 -12.32 -0.63
N GLU A 112 -25.44 -11.62 0.17
CA GLU A 112 -26.90 -11.63 0.07
C GLU A 112 -27.40 -10.79 -1.10
N THR A 113 -26.78 -9.64 -1.35
CA THR A 113 -27.33 -8.63 -2.26
C THR A 113 -26.56 -8.53 -3.57
N TYR A 114 -25.25 -8.77 -3.55
CA TYR A 114 -24.44 -8.79 -4.76
C TYR A 114 -24.25 -10.20 -5.31
N HIS A 115 -24.67 -11.25 -4.57
CA HIS A 115 -24.43 -12.66 -4.89
C HIS A 115 -22.96 -12.98 -5.17
N ILE A 116 -22.05 -12.23 -4.52
CA ILE A 116 -20.61 -12.45 -4.60
C ILE A 116 -20.19 -13.11 -3.30
N ASP A 117 -19.68 -14.33 -3.40
CA ASP A 117 -19.06 -14.98 -2.27
C ASP A 117 -17.63 -14.45 -2.08
N PHE A 118 -17.51 -13.41 -1.25
CA PHE A 118 -16.21 -12.79 -1.00
C PHE A 118 -15.19 -13.74 -0.37
N LEU A 119 -15.67 -14.73 0.38
CA LEU A 119 -14.84 -15.72 1.07
C LEU A 119 -14.38 -16.83 0.12
N ASN A 120 -15.18 -17.11 -0.91
CA ASN A 120 -14.92 -18.11 -1.95
C ASN A 120 -14.45 -17.49 -3.28
N LEU A 121 -13.95 -16.26 -3.30
CA LEU A 121 -13.11 -15.76 -4.40
C LEU A 121 -11.85 -16.64 -4.42
N GLU A 122 -11.90 -17.74 -5.18
CA GLU A 122 -10.79 -18.68 -5.37
C GLU A 122 -9.52 -17.91 -5.78
N ASN A 123 -8.67 -17.66 -4.78
CA ASN A 123 -7.24 -17.29 -4.77
C ASN A 123 -6.93 -16.45 -3.50
N GLY A 124 -7.23 -17.00 -2.31
CA GLY A 124 -7.10 -16.27 -1.05
C GLY A 124 -6.88 -17.10 0.21
N ILE A 125 -6.58 -18.40 0.10
CA ILE A 125 -6.18 -19.25 1.24
C ILE A 125 -4.82 -19.91 1.00
N ASP A 126 -3.97 -19.28 0.21
CA ASP A 126 -2.58 -19.69 -0.02
C ASP A 126 -1.66 -18.47 -0.05
N GLY A 127 -1.73 -17.66 1.01
CA GLY A 127 -0.56 -17.09 1.69
C GLY A 127 0.56 -16.42 0.86
N LYS A 128 0.32 -15.96 -0.36
CA LYS A 128 1.31 -15.26 -1.21
C LYS A 128 0.75 -13.96 -1.74
N CYS A 129 1.04 -12.88 -1.02
CA CYS A 129 0.87 -11.50 -1.50
C CYS A 129 2.13 -11.07 -2.27
N ASN A 130 2.01 -10.86 -3.58
CA ASN A 130 2.99 -10.11 -4.37
C ASN A 130 2.22 -9.03 -5.15
N SER A 131 2.17 -7.79 -4.67
CA SER A 131 2.18 -6.58 -5.53
C SER A 131 1.83 -5.29 -4.79
N THR A 132 2.68 -4.28 -5.01
CA THR A 132 2.34 -2.86 -4.96
C THR A 132 2.14 -2.36 -6.39
N TYR A 133 1.00 -1.78 -6.77
CA TYR A 133 1.00 -0.64 -7.71
C TYR A 133 -0.35 0.09 -7.77
N TYR A 134 -0.31 1.42 -7.56
CA TYR A 134 -1.23 2.38 -8.19
C TYR A 134 -0.46 3.03 -9.35
N LYS A 135 -0.85 2.76 -10.60
CA LYS A 135 -0.42 3.54 -11.77
C LYS A 135 -1.69 4.04 -12.46
N SER A 136 -2.11 5.26 -12.12
CA SER A 136 -3.18 5.98 -12.80
C SER A 136 -2.71 6.46 -14.17
N GLU A 137 -3.42 6.03 -15.21
CA GLU A 137 -3.65 6.63 -16.54
C GLU A 137 -2.72 7.78 -17.00
N LYS A 138 -1.49 7.46 -17.40
CA LYS A 138 -0.72 8.29 -18.35
C LYS A 138 0.01 7.51 -19.45
N CYS A 139 -0.36 6.26 -19.71
CA CYS A 139 0.35 5.46 -20.72
C CYS A 139 -0.61 4.51 -21.46
N LYS A 140 -1.40 5.06 -22.39
CA LYS A 140 -2.15 4.28 -23.39
C LYS A 140 -1.50 4.36 -24.79
N LYS A 141 -0.25 4.80 -24.93
CA LYS A 141 0.40 4.95 -26.25
C LYS A 141 1.53 3.97 -26.57
N ASP A 142 1.95 3.11 -25.65
CA ASP A 142 3.12 2.25 -25.89
C ASP A 142 2.79 0.75 -26.09
N ILE A 143 1.49 0.38 -26.12
CA ILE A 143 1.07 -1.04 -26.19
C ILE A 143 1.04 -1.59 -27.63
N ILE A 144 0.90 -0.75 -28.67
CA ILE A 144 0.74 -1.24 -30.05
C ILE A 144 2.08 -1.60 -30.73
N ASN A 145 3.22 -1.06 -30.26
CA ASN A 145 4.50 -1.26 -30.96
C ASN A 145 5.33 -2.46 -30.49
N ASN A 146 4.91 -3.20 -29.46
CA ASN A 146 5.74 -4.26 -28.85
C ASN A 146 5.18 -5.69 -29.01
N LEU A 147 4.34 -5.95 -30.01
CA LEU A 147 3.84 -7.30 -30.32
C LEU A 147 4.63 -8.06 -31.40
N ASN A 148 5.69 -7.47 -31.99
CA ASN A 148 6.35 -8.07 -33.15
C ASN A 148 7.76 -8.65 -32.94
N ASN A 149 8.34 -8.64 -31.73
CA ASN A 149 9.58 -9.38 -31.51
C ASN A 149 9.38 -10.47 -30.45
N LYS A 150 8.86 -11.61 -30.94
CA LYS A 150 9.19 -12.92 -30.39
C LYS A 150 10.70 -13.07 -30.47
N ASP A 151 11.39 -13.06 -29.33
CA ASP A 151 12.62 -13.83 -29.12
C ASP A 151 12.85 -14.03 -27.61
N ILE A 152 12.45 -15.23 -27.18
CA ILE A 152 13.08 -16.11 -26.20
C ILE A 152 13.68 -15.45 -24.95
N ASN A 153 12.92 -15.60 -23.86
CA ASN A 153 13.31 -15.57 -22.45
C ASN A 153 14.82 -15.77 -22.18
N LYS A 154 15.48 -14.67 -21.76
CA LYS A 154 16.63 -14.73 -20.85
C LYS A 154 16.22 -14.09 -19.53
N SER A 155 15.79 -14.93 -18.60
CA SER A 155 15.61 -14.58 -17.20
C SER A 155 16.94 -14.10 -16.62
N ILE A 156 16.97 -12.89 -16.04
CA ILE A 156 18.06 -12.46 -15.17
C ILE A 156 17.64 -12.84 -13.75
N ASN A 157 18.19 -13.94 -13.24
CA ASN A 157 18.19 -14.26 -11.80
C ASN A 157 19.06 -13.21 -11.10
N VAL A 158 18.46 -12.30 -10.34
CA VAL A 158 19.16 -11.60 -9.27
C VAL A 158 18.82 -12.36 -8.00
N GLU A 159 19.67 -13.31 -7.61
CA GLU A 159 19.50 -14.05 -6.36
C GLU A 159 19.65 -13.08 -5.19
N THR A 160 18.58 -12.95 -4.41
CA THR A 160 18.59 -12.18 -3.16
C THR A 160 19.47 -12.89 -2.13
N PRO A 161 20.31 -12.17 -1.36
CA PRO A 161 21.21 -12.80 -0.38
C PRO A 161 20.41 -13.50 0.71
N THR A 162 21.00 -14.53 1.30
CA THR A 162 20.55 -15.07 2.59
C THR A 162 21.12 -14.24 3.74
N LEU A 163 20.57 -14.39 4.94
CA LEU A 163 21.12 -13.74 6.13
C LEU A 163 22.58 -14.14 6.38
N ASN A 164 22.92 -15.39 6.13
CA ASN A 164 24.29 -15.89 6.27
C ASN A 164 25.26 -15.22 5.27
N ASP A 165 24.81 -14.93 4.05
CA ASP A 165 25.63 -14.21 3.06
C ASP A 165 25.92 -12.78 3.52
N VAL A 166 24.92 -12.10 4.10
CA VAL A 166 25.09 -10.77 4.70
C VAL A 166 26.04 -10.81 5.89
N GLU A 167 25.89 -11.78 6.78
CA GLU A 167 26.77 -11.95 7.95
C GLU A 167 28.23 -12.19 7.54
N GLN A 168 28.46 -13.09 6.58
CA GLN A 168 29.79 -13.36 6.06
C GLN A 168 30.41 -12.12 5.42
N TYR A 169 29.65 -11.39 4.61
CA TYR A 169 30.16 -10.18 3.94
C TYR A 169 30.46 -9.05 4.94
N VAL A 170 29.57 -8.80 5.92
CA VAL A 170 29.81 -7.80 6.97
C VAL A 170 31.06 -8.14 7.78
N ARG A 171 31.29 -9.42 8.06
CA ARG A 171 32.49 -9.90 8.75
C ARG A 171 33.76 -9.74 7.91
N GLN A 172 33.71 -10.09 6.61
CA GLN A 172 34.84 -9.98 5.70
C GLN A 172 35.27 -8.52 5.49
N GLU A 173 34.31 -7.63 5.23
CA GLU A 173 34.56 -6.21 4.97
C GLU A 173 34.67 -5.37 6.26
N SER A 174 34.57 -6.03 7.43
CA SER A 174 34.62 -5.38 8.74
C SER A 174 33.65 -4.19 8.87
N LEU A 175 32.43 -4.33 8.35
CA LEU A 175 31.41 -3.28 8.41
C LEU A 175 30.84 -3.26 9.84
N GLY A 176 30.96 -2.11 10.54
CA GLY A 176 30.47 -1.93 11.91
C GLY A 176 28.94 -1.82 12.03
N ILE A 177 28.19 -2.63 11.28
CA ILE A 177 26.72 -2.66 11.22
C ILE A 177 26.20 -4.01 11.75
N ASN A 178 24.97 -4.02 12.25
CA ASN A 178 24.29 -5.26 12.62
C ASN A 178 23.76 -5.97 11.35
N PRO A 179 24.25 -7.18 11.01
CA PRO A 179 23.87 -7.88 9.77
C PRO A 179 22.37 -8.21 9.70
N SER A 180 21.77 -8.65 10.81
CA SER A 180 20.36 -9.01 10.87
C SER A 180 19.47 -7.79 10.65
N LEU A 181 19.81 -6.65 11.28
CA LEU A 181 19.07 -5.41 11.10
C LEU A 181 19.12 -4.92 9.64
N PHE A 182 20.31 -4.99 9.02
CA PHE A 182 20.50 -4.68 7.61
C PHE A 182 19.64 -5.57 6.71
N PHE A 183 19.71 -6.89 6.94
CA PHE A 183 19.00 -7.89 6.17
C PHE A 183 17.47 -7.68 6.24
N TYR A 184 16.91 -7.55 7.44
CA TYR A 184 15.46 -7.44 7.61
C TYR A 184 14.87 -6.14 7.07
N HIS A 185 15.64 -5.04 7.06
CA HIS A 185 15.20 -3.78 6.46
C HIS A 185 15.01 -3.85 4.95
N TYR A 186 15.80 -4.67 4.26
CA TYR A 186 15.62 -4.89 2.82
C TYR A 186 14.74 -6.08 2.50
N GLN A 187 14.71 -7.09 3.37
CA GLN A 187 13.78 -8.20 3.27
C GLN A 187 12.32 -7.72 3.40
N SER A 188 12.05 -6.71 4.23
CA SER A 188 10.70 -6.15 4.35
C SER A 188 10.18 -5.52 3.04
N ASN A 189 11.07 -5.21 2.09
CA ASN A 189 10.74 -4.72 0.76
C ASN A 189 11.10 -5.71 -0.35
N ASN A 190 11.25 -7.00 -0.03
CA ASN A 190 11.63 -8.08 -0.97
C ASN A 190 12.87 -7.76 -1.81
N TRP A 191 13.81 -6.97 -1.26
CA TRP A 191 15.01 -6.52 -1.98
C TRP A 191 14.73 -5.79 -3.30
N LEU A 192 13.52 -5.25 -3.48
CA LEU A 192 13.09 -4.62 -4.73
C LEU A 192 13.97 -3.41 -5.06
N ASN A 193 14.39 -3.32 -6.32
CA ASN A 193 15.26 -2.26 -6.87
C ASN A 193 16.69 -2.23 -6.30
N ILE A 194 17.15 -3.29 -5.64
CA ILE A 194 18.54 -3.43 -5.20
C ILE A 194 19.29 -4.24 -6.24
N LYS A 195 20.14 -3.57 -6.99
CA LYS A 195 21.00 -4.21 -8.00
C LYS A 195 22.26 -4.84 -7.39
N ASP A 196 22.74 -4.26 -6.29
CA ASP A 196 23.92 -4.69 -5.54
C ASP A 196 23.67 -4.39 -4.05
N TRP A 197 23.44 -5.45 -3.27
CA TRP A 197 23.16 -5.32 -1.85
C TRP A 197 24.43 -5.08 -1.02
N GLN A 198 25.59 -5.52 -1.50
CA GLN A 198 26.88 -5.34 -0.85
C GLN A 198 27.29 -3.85 -0.87
N ALA A 199 27.01 -3.15 -1.97
CA ALA A 199 27.12 -1.69 -2.04
C ALA A 199 26.20 -1.00 -1.02
N LYS A 200 24.97 -1.49 -0.86
CA LYS A 200 24.03 -0.94 0.14
C LYS A 200 24.48 -1.17 1.58
N ALA A 201 25.10 -2.31 1.88
CA ALA A 201 25.71 -2.57 3.19
C ALA A 201 26.81 -1.56 3.53
N ARG A 202 27.66 -1.23 2.55
CA ARG A 202 28.70 -0.19 2.71
C ARG A 202 28.10 1.20 2.93
N GLU A 203 27.11 1.60 2.13
CA GLU A 203 26.41 2.88 2.31
C GLU A 203 25.74 2.99 3.69
N TRP A 204 25.12 1.90 4.16
CA TRP A 204 24.49 1.85 5.47
C TRP A 204 25.51 2.06 6.59
N SER A 205 26.64 1.35 6.54
CA SER A 205 27.73 1.51 7.50
C SER A 205 28.23 2.95 7.59
N ILE A 206 28.40 3.62 6.45
CA ILE A 206 28.81 5.03 6.40
C ILE A 206 27.76 5.92 7.08
N ARG A 207 26.46 5.67 6.85
CA ARG A 207 25.38 6.45 7.45
C ARG A 207 25.34 6.30 8.97
N GLU A 208 25.39 5.08 9.49
CA GLU A 208 25.38 4.80 10.93
C GLU A 208 26.58 5.42 11.64
N ASN A 209 27.77 5.30 11.04
CA ASN A 209 28.98 5.92 11.56
C ASN A 209 28.89 7.46 11.59
N LYS A 210 28.22 8.07 10.60
CA LYS A 210 27.98 9.52 10.58
C LYS A 210 26.98 9.95 11.67
N MET A 211 25.93 9.15 11.90
CA MET A 211 24.94 9.43 12.96
C MET A 211 25.58 9.29 14.34
N ARG A 212 26.33 8.21 14.59
CA ARG A 212 27.06 8.02 15.86
C ARG A 212 28.02 9.16 16.18
N LYS A 213 28.79 9.64 15.18
CA LYS A 213 29.67 10.81 15.36
C LYS A 213 28.91 12.12 15.63
N GLN A 214 27.69 12.27 15.12
CA GLN A 214 26.85 13.44 15.40
C GLN A 214 26.26 13.37 16.82
N ASP A 215 25.90 12.18 17.29
CA ASP A 215 25.36 11.98 18.63
C ASP A 215 26.47 12.10 19.69
N GLU A 216 27.67 11.54 19.46
CA GLU A 216 28.86 11.76 20.29
C GLU A 216 29.20 13.26 20.41
N LYS A 217 29.09 14.02 19.30
CA LYS A 217 29.34 15.47 19.32
C LYS A 217 28.31 16.23 20.18
N LYS A 218 27.04 15.84 20.12
CA LYS A 218 25.97 16.45 20.94
C LYS A 218 26.12 16.09 22.42
N GLU A 219 26.56 14.88 22.72
CA GLU A 219 26.79 14.43 24.09
C GLU A 219 27.96 15.18 24.73
N ILE A 220 29.06 15.37 23.99
CA ILE A 220 30.20 16.21 24.41
C ILE A 220 29.75 17.68 24.61
N GLU A 221 28.95 18.23 23.71
CA GLU A 221 28.43 19.60 23.81
C GLU A 221 27.49 19.78 25.03
N TYR A 222 26.67 18.77 25.31
CA TYR A 222 25.83 18.72 26.50
C TYR A 222 26.64 18.65 27.80
N ASP A 223 27.67 17.80 27.86
CA ASP A 223 28.50 17.65 29.05
C ASP A 223 29.38 18.89 29.32
N LEU A 224 29.91 19.54 28.27
CA LEU A 224 30.62 20.81 28.40
C LEU A 224 29.71 21.92 28.96
N SER A 225 28.44 21.96 28.56
CA SER A 225 27.47 22.94 29.08
C SER A 225 27.16 22.78 30.57
N LYS A 226 27.48 21.63 31.18
CA LYS A 226 27.27 21.34 32.61
C LYS A 226 28.46 21.68 33.51
N CYS A 227 29.64 21.96 32.95
CA CYS A 227 30.86 22.24 33.70
C CYS A 227 31.13 23.74 33.94
N ASP A 228 30.29 24.64 33.38
CA ASP A 228 30.43 26.10 33.49
C ASP A 228 29.64 26.71 34.69
N TYR A 229 29.42 25.96 35.77
CA TYR A 229 28.85 26.43 37.06
C TYR A 229 29.71 26.05 38.26
#